data_AF-A0A967FZF5-F1
#
_entry.id   AF-A0A967FZF5-F1
#
_cell.length_a   1.000
_cell.length_b   1.000
_cell.length_c   1.000
_cell.angle_alpha   90.00
_cell.angle_beta   90.00
_cell.angle_gamma   90.00
#
_symmetry.space_group_name_H-M   'P 1'
#
loop_
_entity.id
_entity.type
_entity.pdbx_description
1 polymer ?
#
loop_
_entity_poly.entity_id
_entity_poly.type
_entity_poly.pdbx_seq_one_letter_code
_entity_poly.pdbx_strand_id
1 'polypeptide(L)'
;MTTTYYIGADVHSNSTELAIEKRNKIIARYSVPTTIPAIANVLDSLQGKKHLAFEEGPMAGWLYRNLHRRVDKVIIADPRRNKLIASDGDKDDKIDSAKLASLLRGDYLRSVYHSDDDQRAELKHWVALYHDRVRDAVRNINKIRARCRMYGLTIPRAAVRYRSHRSQWLAKLNNLELSKQLKLLWIGYDATAKQSRMAKQQLIQLSKKYDIIRSWKQLPGIGLVRSTTLFVYLDTPWRFKKKSKLWKYCGVGLQRTTSGTDKKGRPKPARLKLPWAVNRTLKNAILGAAISAINQKSNVFRDYYERMVRDGIITSNARHAVARKLLTVMWGMWKTNGQFNEDLLCVELNKTTASALSR
;
A
#
# COMPACT_ATOMS: atom_id res chain seq x y z
N MET A 1 -25.90 5.21 33.49
CA MET A 1 -25.05 5.40 32.28
C MET A 1 -23.80 4.55 32.42
N THR A 2 -23.53 3.66 31.47
CA THR A 2 -22.30 2.85 31.47
C THR A 2 -21.08 3.76 31.35
N THR A 3 -20.11 3.63 32.27
CA THR A 3 -18.87 4.40 32.20
C THR A 3 -18.14 4.10 30.88
N THR A 4 -17.65 5.14 30.19
CA THR A 4 -16.82 5.00 28.99
C THR A 4 -15.40 5.46 29.29
N TYR A 5 -14.43 4.65 28.90
CA TYR A 5 -12.99 4.89 29.02
C TYR A 5 -12.38 5.11 27.63
N TYR A 6 -11.62 6.18 27.49
CA TYR A 6 -10.82 6.45 26.30
C TYR A 6 -9.36 6.18 26.62
N ILE A 7 -8.73 5.30 25.86
CA ILE A 7 -7.43 4.72 26.18
C ILE A 7 -6.52 5.03 25.02
N GLY A 8 -5.46 5.79 25.26
CA GLY A 8 -4.38 5.97 24.30
C GLY A 8 -3.22 5.06 24.67
N ALA A 9 -2.58 4.47 23.67
CA ALA A 9 -1.44 3.59 23.80
C ALA A 9 -0.30 4.08 22.90
N ASP A 10 0.83 4.46 23.52
CA ASP A 10 2.09 4.67 22.80
C ASP A 10 2.88 3.36 22.84
N VAL A 11 3.01 2.72 21.68
CA VAL A 11 3.49 1.34 21.54
C VAL A 11 4.94 1.34 21.07
N HIS A 12 5.83 0.85 21.92
CA HIS A 12 7.22 0.53 21.57
C HIS A 12 7.47 -0.97 21.62
N SER A 13 8.61 -1.43 21.12
CA SER A 13 8.92 -2.87 21.06
C SER A 13 8.97 -3.54 22.43
N ASN A 14 9.42 -2.80 23.46
CA ASN A 14 9.68 -3.37 24.79
C ASN A 14 8.59 -2.99 25.79
N SER A 15 8.10 -1.76 25.74
CA SER A 15 7.06 -1.25 26.63
C SER A 15 5.95 -0.51 25.87
N THR A 16 4.75 -0.53 26.43
CA THR A 16 3.58 0.21 25.97
C THR A 16 3.10 1.12 27.08
N GLU A 17 3.04 2.41 26.80
CA GLU A 17 2.51 3.42 27.71
C GLU A 17 1.01 3.59 27.45
N LEU A 18 0.18 3.30 28.45
CA LEU A 18 -1.27 3.44 28.40
C LEU A 18 -1.70 4.64 29.23
N ALA A 19 -2.51 5.52 28.67
CA ALA A 19 -3.20 6.57 29.42
C ALA A 19 -4.70 6.34 29.34
N ILE A 20 -5.35 6.32 30.50
CA ILE A 20 -6.77 6.03 30.64
C ILE A 20 -7.50 7.30 31.02
N GLU A 21 -8.36 7.76 30.12
CA GLU A 21 -9.18 8.94 30.29
C GLU A 21 -10.64 8.55 30.62
N LYS A 22 -11.21 9.21 31.63
CA LYS A 22 -12.63 9.13 31.99
C LYS A 22 -13.10 10.53 32.34
N ARG A 23 -14.23 10.96 31.77
CA ARG A 23 -14.83 12.31 32.01
C ARG A 23 -13.82 13.46 31.82
N ASN A 24 -13.10 13.47 30.70
CA ASN A 24 -12.10 14.50 30.33
C ASN A 24 -10.90 14.60 31.28
N LYS A 25 -10.66 13.59 32.13
CA LYS A 25 -9.51 13.54 33.04
C LYS A 25 -8.78 12.22 32.88
N ILE A 26 -7.45 12.26 32.82
CA ILE A 26 -6.62 11.07 32.94
C ILE A 26 -6.74 10.55 34.37
N ILE A 27 -7.27 9.35 34.52
CA ILE A 27 -7.50 8.71 35.83
C ILE A 27 -6.42 7.70 36.19
N ALA A 28 -5.68 7.19 35.20
CA ALA A 28 -4.60 6.24 35.40
C ALA A 28 -3.62 6.27 34.23
N ARG A 29 -2.36 5.92 34.51
CA ARG A 29 -1.31 5.64 33.52
C ARG A 29 -0.65 4.30 33.87
N TYR A 30 -0.31 3.52 32.85
CA TYR A 30 0.40 2.26 33.00
C TYR A 30 1.57 2.22 32.02
N SER A 31 2.72 1.76 32.49
CA SER A 31 3.81 1.30 31.63
C SER A 31 3.89 -0.21 31.77
N VAL A 32 3.60 -0.94 30.69
CA VAL A 32 3.59 -2.41 30.70
C VAL A 32 4.50 -2.98 29.61
N PRO A 33 5.05 -4.19 29.77
CA PRO A 33 5.71 -4.88 28.66
C PRO A 33 4.78 -4.96 27.45
N THR A 34 5.32 -4.79 26.24
CA THR A 34 4.52 -4.89 25.01
C THR A 34 4.18 -6.33 24.67
N THR A 35 3.28 -6.91 25.45
CA THR A 35 2.75 -8.26 25.32
C THR A 35 1.23 -8.23 25.41
N ILE A 36 0.56 -9.15 24.72
CA ILE A 36 -0.91 -9.23 24.76
C ILE A 36 -1.42 -9.45 26.19
N PRO A 37 -0.87 -10.37 27.01
CA PRO A 37 -1.35 -10.57 28.38
C PRO A 37 -1.22 -9.31 29.25
N ALA A 38 -0.08 -8.60 29.18
CA ALA A 38 0.13 -7.43 30.01
C ALA A 38 -0.83 -6.27 29.66
N ILE A 39 -1.03 -6.02 28.37
CA ILE A 39 -1.98 -5.00 27.90
C ILE A 39 -3.43 -5.43 28.22
N ALA A 40 -3.77 -6.71 28.01
CA ALA A 40 -5.10 -7.25 28.30
C ALA A 40 -5.44 -7.12 29.79
N ASN A 41 -4.52 -7.40 30.70
CA ASN A 41 -4.74 -7.26 32.15
C ASN A 41 -5.16 -5.82 32.52
N VAL A 42 -4.53 -4.81 31.93
CA VAL A 42 -4.94 -3.41 32.12
C VAL A 42 -6.35 -3.16 31.58
N LEU A 43 -6.66 -3.63 30.36
CA LEU A 43 -7.99 -3.47 29.76
C LEU A 43 -9.10 -4.22 30.54
N ASP A 44 -8.78 -5.38 31.10
CA ASP A 44 -9.71 -6.23 31.84
C ASP A 44 -9.99 -5.66 33.24
N SER A 45 -9.04 -4.90 33.82
CA SER A 45 -9.25 -4.16 35.08
C SER A 45 -10.32 -3.05 35.00
N LEU A 46 -10.69 -2.60 33.79
CA LEU A 46 -11.64 -1.51 33.58
C LEU A 46 -13.07 -2.03 33.38
N GLN A 47 -13.96 -1.65 34.28
CA GLN A 47 -15.39 -1.98 34.23
C GLN A 47 -16.19 -0.90 33.49
N GLY A 48 -16.50 -1.14 32.21
CA GLY A 48 -17.29 -0.24 31.37
C GLY A 48 -16.95 -0.36 29.88
N LYS A 49 -17.44 0.58 29.08
CA LYS A 49 -17.12 0.67 27.65
C LYS A 49 -15.69 1.15 27.47
N LYS A 50 -14.94 0.50 26.58
CA LYS A 50 -13.53 0.73 26.31
C LYS A 50 -13.33 1.17 24.87
N HIS A 51 -12.68 2.31 24.69
CA HIS A 51 -12.26 2.79 23.37
C HIS A 51 -10.74 2.93 23.40
N LEU A 52 -10.05 2.14 22.58
CA LEU A 52 -8.59 2.09 22.52
C LEU A 52 -8.07 2.75 21.23
N ALA A 53 -7.01 3.52 21.34
CA ALA A 53 -6.26 4.02 20.21
C ALA A 53 -4.75 3.81 20.36
N PHE A 54 -4.09 3.49 19.27
CA PHE A 54 -2.64 3.49 19.11
C PHE A 54 -2.28 3.92 17.68
N GLU A 55 -1.07 4.39 17.46
CA GLU A 55 -0.63 4.81 16.13
C GLU A 55 -0.36 3.62 15.19
N GLU A 56 -0.53 3.85 13.89
CA GLU A 56 -0.09 2.91 12.85
C GLU A 56 1.42 2.68 12.94
N GLY A 57 1.81 1.41 13.06
CA GLY A 57 3.22 1.00 13.13
C GLY A 57 3.39 -0.50 12.92
N PRO A 58 4.63 -1.03 13.01
CA PRO A 58 4.93 -2.45 12.76
C PRO A 58 4.11 -3.42 13.62
N MET A 59 3.75 -3.00 14.84
CA MET A 59 3.02 -3.83 15.82
C MET A 59 1.49 -3.62 15.76
N ALA A 60 1.01 -2.60 15.05
CA ALA A 60 -0.39 -2.19 15.09
C ALA A 60 -1.35 -3.31 14.64
N GLY A 61 -0.99 -4.04 13.58
CA GLY A 61 -1.81 -5.15 13.10
C GLY A 61 -1.85 -6.31 14.09
N TRP A 62 -0.74 -6.63 14.76
CA TRP A 62 -0.69 -7.69 15.76
C TRP A 62 -1.52 -7.31 17.00
N LEU A 63 -1.39 -6.07 17.49
CA LEU A 63 -2.21 -5.57 18.59
C LEU A 63 -3.71 -5.57 18.24
N TYR A 64 -4.08 -5.11 17.05
CA TYR A 64 -5.47 -5.11 16.61
C TYR A 64 -6.08 -6.51 16.64
N ARG A 65 -5.43 -7.49 16.00
CA ARG A 65 -5.96 -8.85 15.93
C ARG A 65 -6.15 -9.49 17.31
N ASN A 66 -5.29 -9.15 18.26
CA ASN A 66 -5.33 -9.73 19.61
C ASN A 66 -6.18 -8.94 20.63
N LEU A 67 -6.40 -7.64 20.43
CA LEU A 67 -7.05 -6.77 21.42
C LEU A 67 -8.43 -6.26 20.98
N HIS A 68 -8.77 -6.25 19.69
CA HIS A 68 -10.01 -5.62 19.21
C HIS A 68 -11.29 -6.19 19.80
N ARG A 69 -11.31 -7.47 20.19
CA ARG A 69 -12.47 -8.13 20.83
C ARG A 69 -12.58 -7.84 22.33
N ARG A 70 -11.55 -7.26 22.94
CA ARG A 70 -11.51 -6.93 24.38
C ARG A 70 -11.99 -5.52 24.68
N VAL A 71 -12.30 -4.74 23.65
CA VAL A 71 -12.74 -3.35 23.75
C VAL A 71 -13.90 -3.09 22.80
N ASP A 72 -14.71 -2.07 23.08
CA ASP A 72 -15.87 -1.71 22.27
C ASP A 72 -15.49 -0.99 20.96
N LYS A 73 -14.34 -0.31 20.92
CA LYS A 73 -13.84 0.40 19.73
C LYS A 73 -12.32 0.40 19.74
N VAL A 74 -11.68 0.06 18.61
CA VAL A 74 -10.25 0.28 18.38
C VAL A 74 -10.06 1.25 17.23
N ILE A 75 -9.21 2.26 17.43
CA ILE A 75 -8.79 3.19 16.38
C ILE A 75 -7.27 3.14 16.24
N ILE A 76 -6.84 2.61 15.11
CA ILE A 76 -5.43 2.65 14.72
C ILE A 76 -5.23 3.94 13.95
N ALA A 77 -4.49 4.87 14.52
CA ALA A 77 -4.49 6.24 14.05
C ALA A 77 -3.40 6.50 12.99
N ASP A 78 -3.72 7.28 11.95
CA ASP A 78 -2.76 7.68 10.91
C ASP A 78 -1.77 8.74 11.46
N PRO A 79 -0.50 8.38 11.72
CA PRO A 79 0.45 9.26 12.40
C PRO A 79 0.70 10.57 11.61
N ARG A 80 0.56 10.53 10.28
CA ARG A 80 0.78 11.71 9.43
C ARG A 80 -0.27 12.80 9.65
N ARG A 81 -1.49 12.41 9.96
CA ARG A 81 -2.59 13.36 10.20
C ARG A 81 -2.71 13.71 11.67
N ASN A 82 -2.44 12.76 12.56
CA ASN A 82 -2.36 13.04 13.97
C ASN A 82 -1.32 14.12 14.27
N LYS A 83 -0.14 14.06 13.62
CA LYS A 83 0.88 15.10 13.75
C LYS A 83 0.32 16.49 13.44
N LEU A 84 -0.45 16.65 12.35
CA LEU A 84 -1.03 17.96 11.98
C LEU A 84 -2.00 18.54 13.02
N ILE A 85 -2.73 17.68 13.74
CA ILE A 85 -3.64 18.10 14.81
C ILE A 85 -2.85 18.37 16.11
N ALA A 86 -1.76 17.64 16.30
CA ALA A 86 -0.90 17.75 17.47
C ALA A 86 0.08 18.92 17.43
N SER A 87 0.46 19.39 16.23
CA SER A 87 1.41 20.48 15.98
C SER A 87 0.82 21.89 16.11
N ASP A 88 -0.43 22.05 16.59
CA ASP A 88 -1.06 23.38 16.80
C ASP A 88 -0.55 24.06 18.10
N GLY A 89 0.76 23.91 18.37
CA GLY A 89 1.49 24.49 19.51
C GLY A 89 3.01 24.39 19.28
N ASP A 90 3.81 25.14 20.05
CA ASP A 90 5.25 25.39 19.82
C ASP A 90 6.20 24.17 19.90
N LYS A 91 5.67 22.94 20.05
CA LYS A 91 6.49 21.74 20.19
C LYS A 91 6.11 20.67 19.20
N ASP A 92 7.11 20.24 18.42
CA ASP A 92 7.08 19.11 17.50
C ASP A 92 7.17 17.77 18.27
N ASP A 93 6.52 17.71 19.45
CA ASP A 93 6.63 16.60 20.40
C ASP A 93 5.85 15.37 19.90
N LYS A 94 6.44 14.20 20.16
CA LYS A 94 5.78 12.91 19.97
C LYS A 94 4.44 12.92 20.71
N ILE A 95 3.37 12.44 20.06
CA ILE A 95 2.05 12.34 20.69
C ILE A 95 2.14 11.31 21.81
N ASP A 96 1.99 11.76 23.06
CA ASP A 96 1.93 10.87 24.20
C ASP A 96 0.57 10.15 24.27
N SER A 97 0.53 9.07 25.05
CA SER A 97 -0.67 8.25 25.21
C SER A 97 -1.87 9.05 25.72
N ALA A 98 -1.67 10.08 26.56
CA ALA A 98 -2.76 10.91 27.06
C ALA A 98 -3.38 11.78 25.96
N LYS A 99 -2.57 12.45 25.15
CA LYS A 99 -3.05 13.23 24.01
C LYS A 99 -3.82 12.34 23.02
N LEU A 100 -3.35 11.11 22.80
CA LEU A 100 -4.05 10.14 21.95
C LEU A 100 -5.43 9.75 22.51
N ALA A 101 -5.54 9.56 23.83
CA ALA A 101 -6.83 9.30 24.50
C ALA A 101 -7.82 10.47 24.32
N SER A 102 -7.34 11.69 24.50
CA SER A 102 -8.16 12.90 24.35
C SER A 102 -8.62 13.11 22.89
N LEU A 103 -7.73 12.87 21.92
CA LEU A 103 -8.09 12.92 20.49
C LEU A 103 -9.11 11.83 20.12
N LEU A 104 -9.00 10.64 20.72
CA LEU A 104 -9.97 9.57 20.53
C LEU A 104 -11.35 9.95 21.06
N ARG A 105 -11.41 10.57 22.24
CA ARG A 105 -12.66 11.09 22.82
C ARG A 105 -13.33 12.14 21.94
N GLY A 106 -12.54 13.04 21.37
CA GLY A 106 -13.04 14.08 20.47
C GLY A 106 -13.34 13.61 19.04
N ASP A 107 -13.19 12.32 18.73
CA ASP A 107 -13.32 11.74 17.38
C ASP A 107 -12.43 12.43 16.32
N TYR A 108 -11.29 12.98 16.75
CA TYR A 108 -10.33 13.67 15.88
C TYR A 108 -9.38 12.71 15.16
N LEU A 109 -9.35 11.43 15.56
CA LEU A 109 -8.44 10.43 15.00
C LEU A 109 -8.96 9.86 13.69
N ARG A 110 -8.07 9.80 12.69
CA ARG A 110 -8.35 9.11 11.44
C ARG A 110 -7.92 7.65 11.54
N SER A 111 -8.89 6.74 11.46
CA SER A 111 -8.63 5.31 11.44
C SER A 111 -7.92 4.83 10.17
N VAL A 112 -6.89 4.01 10.37
CA VAL A 112 -6.28 3.10 9.40
C VAL A 112 -6.93 1.74 9.59
N TYR A 113 -7.45 1.19 8.50
CA TYR A 113 -8.10 -0.11 8.49
C TYR A 113 -7.08 -1.24 8.69
N HIS A 114 -7.43 -2.17 9.57
CA HIS A 114 -6.75 -3.45 9.76
C HIS A 114 -7.76 -4.59 9.65
N SER A 115 -7.27 -5.74 9.21
CA SER A 115 -8.04 -6.98 9.11
C SER A 115 -7.83 -7.80 10.39
N ASP A 116 -8.89 -8.44 10.86
CA ASP A 116 -8.84 -9.46 11.92
C ASP A 116 -8.57 -10.87 11.38
N ASP A 117 -8.55 -11.04 10.06
CA ASP A 117 -8.25 -12.30 9.37
C ASP A 117 -6.73 -12.55 9.33
N ASP A 118 -6.27 -13.50 10.15
CA ASP A 118 -4.86 -13.90 10.23
C ASP A 118 -4.32 -14.46 8.92
N GLN A 119 -5.14 -15.19 8.14
CA GLN A 119 -4.69 -15.75 6.86
C GLN A 119 -4.48 -14.66 5.81
N ARG A 120 -5.32 -13.61 5.81
CA ARG A 120 -5.11 -12.42 4.98
C ARG A 120 -3.89 -11.64 5.42
N ALA A 121 -3.69 -11.48 6.72
CA ALA A 121 -2.51 -10.80 7.28
C ALA A 121 -1.22 -11.53 6.88
N GLU A 122 -1.19 -12.86 7.00
CA GLU A 122 -0.04 -13.69 6.60
C GLU A 122 0.27 -13.54 5.10
N LEU A 123 -0.74 -13.67 4.23
CA LEU A 123 -0.55 -13.47 2.79
C LEU A 123 -0.04 -12.04 2.48
N LYS A 124 -0.55 -11.02 3.18
CA LYS A 124 -0.08 -9.64 3.05
C LYS A 124 1.40 -9.50 3.44
N HIS A 125 1.85 -10.18 4.49
CA HIS A 125 3.26 -10.19 4.89
C HIS A 125 4.15 -10.82 3.81
N TRP A 126 3.76 -11.96 3.25
CA TRP A 126 4.51 -12.59 2.14
C TRP A 126 4.54 -11.72 0.89
N VAL A 127 3.44 -11.04 0.55
CA VAL A 127 3.40 -10.06 -0.55
C VAL A 127 4.35 -8.90 -0.28
N ALA A 128 4.33 -8.32 0.93
CA ALA A 128 5.21 -7.22 1.30
C ALA A 128 6.68 -7.64 1.23
N LEU A 129 7.01 -8.81 1.78
CA LEU A 129 8.36 -9.38 1.73
C LEU A 129 8.80 -9.64 0.29
N TYR A 130 7.95 -10.19 -0.57
CA TYR A 130 8.27 -10.38 -1.99
C TYR A 130 8.67 -9.06 -2.66
N HIS A 131 7.85 -8.01 -2.53
CA HIS A 131 8.15 -6.70 -3.13
C HIS A 131 9.43 -6.06 -2.56
N ASP A 132 9.68 -6.26 -1.27
CA ASP A 132 10.88 -5.78 -0.60
C ASP A 132 12.14 -6.50 -1.10
N ARG A 133 12.12 -7.84 -1.19
CA ARG A 133 13.22 -8.64 -1.74
C ARG A 133 13.48 -8.35 -3.22
N VAL A 134 12.43 -8.09 -4.01
CA VAL A 134 12.58 -7.62 -5.40
C VAL A 134 13.29 -6.26 -5.44
N ARG A 135 12.91 -5.33 -4.56
CA ARG A 135 13.55 -4.02 -4.46
C ARG A 135 15.03 -4.15 -4.10
N ASP A 136 15.37 -5.03 -3.18
CA ASP A 136 16.76 -5.28 -2.79
C ASP A 136 17.56 -5.95 -3.90
N ALA A 137 16.99 -6.90 -4.64
CA ALA A 137 17.64 -7.46 -5.83
C ALA A 137 17.91 -6.37 -6.88
N VAL A 138 16.95 -5.45 -7.11
CA VAL A 138 17.12 -4.30 -8.00
C VAL A 138 18.21 -3.34 -7.49
N ARG A 139 18.26 -3.06 -6.19
CA ARG A 139 19.31 -2.24 -5.58
C ARG A 139 20.68 -2.87 -5.78
N ASN A 140 20.80 -4.18 -5.53
CA ASN A 140 22.06 -4.89 -5.70
C ASN A 140 22.53 -4.91 -7.16
N ILE A 141 21.66 -5.21 -8.12
CA ILE A 141 22.08 -5.16 -9.53
C ILE A 141 22.45 -3.74 -9.98
N ASN A 142 21.81 -2.71 -9.43
CA ASN A 142 22.17 -1.33 -9.72
C ASN A 142 23.52 -0.93 -9.10
N LYS A 143 23.89 -1.45 -7.93
CA LYS A 143 25.25 -1.31 -7.36
C LYS A 143 26.30 -1.94 -8.28
N ILE A 144 26.05 -3.16 -8.76
CA ILE A 144 26.94 -3.86 -9.71
C ILE A 144 27.09 -3.04 -11.00
N ARG A 145 25.96 -2.56 -11.58
CA ARG A 145 25.97 -1.69 -12.77
C ARG A 145 26.73 -0.38 -12.55
N ALA A 146 26.55 0.25 -11.39
CA ALA A 146 27.28 1.47 -11.05
C ALA A 146 28.78 1.19 -10.96
N ARG A 147 29.19 0.09 -10.31
CA ARG A 147 30.60 -0.28 -10.21
C ARG A 147 31.21 -0.54 -11.59
N CYS A 148 30.51 -1.22 -12.49
CA CYS A 148 30.99 -1.45 -13.86
C CYS A 148 31.15 -0.13 -14.64
N ARG A 149 30.20 0.80 -14.50
CA ARG A 149 30.25 2.11 -15.17
C ARG A 149 31.46 2.95 -14.77
N MET A 150 31.96 2.82 -13.53
CA MET A 150 33.19 3.50 -13.10
C MET A 150 34.43 3.08 -13.89
N TYR A 151 34.38 1.91 -14.54
CA TYR A 151 35.46 1.37 -15.37
C TYR A 151 35.11 1.36 -16.87
N GLY A 152 34.09 2.12 -17.28
CA GLY A 152 33.64 2.15 -18.69
C GLY A 152 32.97 0.85 -19.17
N LEU A 153 32.60 -0.05 -18.25
CA LEU A 153 32.03 -1.34 -18.60
C LEU A 153 30.50 -1.36 -18.50
N THR A 154 29.87 -2.08 -19.43
CA THR A 154 28.45 -2.43 -19.35
C THR A 154 28.30 -3.92 -19.04
N ILE A 155 27.27 -4.27 -18.25
CA ILE A 155 27.03 -5.65 -17.88
C ILE A 155 26.15 -6.32 -18.96
N PRO A 156 26.61 -7.42 -19.58
CA PRO A 156 25.78 -8.18 -20.51
C PRO A 156 24.52 -8.71 -19.81
N ARG A 157 23.36 -8.63 -20.48
CA ARG A 157 22.09 -9.16 -19.95
C ARG A 157 22.21 -10.65 -19.58
N ALA A 158 22.98 -11.42 -20.36
CA ALA A 158 23.23 -12.83 -20.10
C ALA A 158 23.96 -13.06 -18.76
N ALA A 159 24.94 -12.22 -18.39
CA ALA A 159 25.66 -12.33 -17.12
C ALA A 159 24.79 -12.05 -15.89
N VAL A 160 23.73 -11.24 -16.06
CA VAL A 160 22.73 -11.01 -14.99
C VAL A 160 21.81 -12.22 -14.83
N ARG A 161 21.40 -12.83 -15.95
CA ARG A 161 20.39 -13.89 -15.98
C ARG A 161 20.97 -15.28 -15.68
N TYR A 162 22.17 -15.57 -16.17
CA TYR A 162 22.77 -16.90 -16.15
C TYR A 162 24.12 -16.87 -15.44
N ARG A 163 24.28 -17.75 -14.43
CA ARG A 163 25.52 -17.85 -13.65
C ARG A 163 26.72 -18.28 -14.49
N SER A 164 26.54 -19.17 -15.47
CA SER A 164 27.61 -19.60 -16.38
C SER A 164 28.20 -18.43 -17.17
N HIS A 165 27.34 -17.62 -17.78
CA HIS A 165 27.74 -16.43 -18.54
C HIS A 165 28.37 -15.36 -17.64
N ARG A 166 27.91 -15.27 -16.38
CA ARG A 166 28.53 -14.38 -15.39
C ARG A 166 29.97 -14.78 -15.11
N SER A 167 30.23 -16.06 -14.87
CA SER A 167 31.58 -16.55 -14.58
C SER A 167 32.52 -16.31 -15.77
N GLN A 168 32.07 -16.62 -16.99
CA GLN A 168 32.82 -16.37 -18.22
C GLN A 168 33.11 -14.87 -18.40
N TRP A 169 32.12 -14.00 -18.19
CA TRP A 169 32.30 -12.56 -18.30
C TRP A 169 33.28 -12.02 -17.25
N LEU A 170 33.18 -12.46 -15.99
CA LEU A 170 34.10 -12.06 -14.92
C LEU A 170 35.54 -12.53 -15.14
N ALA A 171 35.73 -13.68 -15.81
CA ALA A 171 37.05 -14.20 -16.17
C ALA A 171 37.71 -13.43 -17.32
N LYS A 172 36.91 -12.81 -18.21
CA LYS A 172 37.39 -11.97 -19.32
C LYS A 172 37.75 -10.54 -18.89
N LEU A 173 37.57 -10.18 -17.62
CA LEU A 173 37.91 -8.84 -17.14
C LEU A 173 39.41 -8.75 -16.89
N ASN A 174 40.09 -7.84 -17.61
CA ASN A 174 41.51 -7.56 -17.40
C ASN A 174 41.81 -7.05 -15.98
N ASN A 175 40.86 -6.33 -15.37
CA ASN A 175 41.00 -5.81 -14.01
C ASN A 175 40.57 -6.86 -12.97
N LEU A 176 41.55 -7.54 -12.37
CA LEU A 176 41.33 -8.58 -11.37
C LEU A 176 40.66 -8.06 -10.09
N GLU A 177 40.99 -6.85 -9.66
CA GLU A 177 40.43 -6.26 -8.44
C GLU A 177 38.96 -5.90 -8.61
N LEU A 178 38.59 -5.35 -9.76
CA LEU A 178 37.19 -5.18 -10.15
C LEU A 178 36.45 -6.53 -10.16
N SER A 179 37.05 -7.58 -10.73
CA SER A 179 36.44 -8.91 -10.76
C SER A 179 36.16 -9.43 -9.34
N LYS A 180 37.09 -9.26 -8.38
CA LYS A 180 36.88 -9.62 -6.96
C LYS A 180 35.72 -8.86 -6.32
N GLN A 181 35.66 -7.54 -6.51
CA GLN A 181 34.60 -6.70 -5.95
C GLN A 181 33.22 -7.03 -6.55
N LEU A 182 33.16 -7.27 -7.86
CA LEU A 182 31.93 -7.70 -8.51
C LEU A 182 31.47 -9.05 -7.98
N LYS A 183 32.38 -10.02 -7.80
CA LYS A 183 32.06 -11.32 -7.17
C LYS A 183 31.41 -11.14 -5.80
N LEU A 184 31.94 -10.25 -4.94
CA LEU A 184 31.34 -9.95 -3.64
C LEU A 184 29.93 -9.35 -3.77
N LEU A 185 29.73 -8.37 -4.65
CA LEU A 185 28.40 -7.78 -4.88
C LEU A 185 27.39 -8.80 -5.44
N TRP A 186 27.84 -9.75 -6.25
CA TRP A 186 27.01 -10.82 -6.80
C TRP A 186 26.48 -11.77 -5.71
N ILE A 187 27.20 -11.98 -4.60
CA ILE A 187 26.70 -12.76 -3.46
C ILE A 187 25.41 -12.13 -2.92
N GLY A 188 25.41 -10.81 -2.69
CA GLY A 188 24.23 -10.07 -2.22
C GLY A 188 23.07 -10.08 -3.22
N TYR A 189 23.36 -9.91 -4.52
CA TYR A 189 22.34 -10.04 -5.56
C TYR A 189 21.72 -11.44 -5.60
N ASP A 190 22.54 -12.49 -5.58
CA ASP A 190 22.06 -13.88 -5.67
C ASP A 190 21.24 -14.26 -4.45
N ALA A 191 21.64 -13.83 -3.25
CA ALA A 191 20.89 -14.04 -2.01
C ALA A 191 19.50 -13.38 -2.09
N THR A 192 19.45 -12.10 -2.44
CA THR A 192 18.18 -11.35 -2.56
C THR A 192 17.29 -11.86 -3.70
N ALA A 193 17.89 -12.27 -4.83
CA ALA A 193 17.17 -12.92 -5.93
C ALA A 193 16.59 -14.29 -5.51
N LYS A 194 17.33 -15.09 -4.74
CA LYS A 194 16.84 -16.36 -4.17
C LYS A 194 15.68 -16.12 -3.21
N GLN A 195 15.83 -15.18 -2.27
CA GLN A 195 14.77 -14.79 -1.33
C GLN A 195 13.50 -14.34 -2.06
N SER A 196 13.62 -13.54 -3.13
CA SER A 196 12.45 -13.10 -3.91
C SER A 196 11.71 -14.26 -4.58
N ARG A 197 12.42 -15.29 -5.04
CA ARG A 197 11.82 -16.50 -5.62
C ARG A 197 11.10 -17.33 -4.56
N MET A 198 11.71 -17.50 -3.39
CA MET A 198 11.10 -18.21 -2.25
C MET A 198 9.84 -17.48 -1.75
N ALA A 199 9.89 -16.17 -1.56
CA ALA A 199 8.73 -15.38 -1.17
C ALA A 199 7.62 -15.43 -2.22
N LYS A 200 7.98 -15.42 -3.52
CA LYS A 200 7.01 -15.62 -4.61
C LYS A 200 6.33 -16.99 -4.51
N GLN A 201 7.05 -18.07 -4.23
CA GLN A 201 6.46 -19.40 -4.08
C GLN A 201 5.43 -19.43 -2.94
N GLN A 202 5.76 -18.85 -1.79
CA GLN A 202 4.84 -18.76 -0.64
C GLN A 202 3.58 -17.96 -0.98
N LEU A 203 3.76 -16.79 -1.60
CA LEU A 203 2.63 -15.98 -2.10
C LEU A 203 1.73 -16.79 -3.04
N ILE A 204 2.31 -17.54 -3.98
CA ILE A 204 1.54 -18.38 -4.92
C ILE A 204 0.72 -19.42 -4.16
N GLN A 205 1.33 -20.16 -3.24
CA GLN A 205 0.64 -21.22 -2.49
C GLN A 205 -0.53 -20.66 -1.67
N LEU A 206 -0.28 -19.63 -0.87
CA LEU A 206 -1.29 -19.00 -0.03
C LEU A 206 -2.41 -18.33 -0.84
N SER A 207 -2.10 -17.79 -2.03
CA SER A 207 -3.09 -17.15 -2.90
C SER A 207 -4.13 -18.11 -3.49
N LYS A 208 -3.86 -19.42 -3.53
CA LYS A 208 -4.78 -20.42 -4.11
C LYS A 208 -6.12 -20.51 -3.37
N LYS A 209 -6.15 -20.12 -2.09
CA LYS A 209 -7.34 -20.12 -1.24
C LYS A 209 -8.42 -19.10 -1.67
N TYR A 210 -8.06 -18.12 -2.51
CA TYR A 210 -8.93 -17.00 -2.83
C TYR A 210 -9.31 -16.99 -4.31
N ASP A 211 -10.52 -17.46 -4.62
CA ASP A 211 -10.99 -17.59 -6.01
C ASP A 211 -11.01 -16.26 -6.77
N ILE A 212 -11.29 -15.14 -6.10
CA ILE A 212 -11.25 -13.81 -6.74
C ILE A 212 -9.88 -13.49 -7.38
N ILE A 213 -8.79 -14.03 -6.84
CA ILE A 213 -7.44 -13.87 -7.42
C ILE A 213 -7.38 -14.60 -8.77
N ARG A 214 -8.03 -15.76 -8.90
CA ARG A 214 -8.16 -16.50 -10.15
C ARG A 214 -9.01 -15.72 -11.15
N SER A 215 -10.16 -15.19 -10.73
CA SER A 215 -11.03 -14.38 -11.60
C SER A 215 -10.31 -13.13 -12.11
N TRP A 216 -9.60 -12.41 -11.24
CA TRP A 216 -8.86 -11.21 -11.66
C TRP A 216 -7.72 -11.48 -12.63
N LYS A 217 -7.11 -12.67 -12.62
CA LYS A 217 -6.07 -13.02 -13.59
C LYS A 217 -6.57 -13.14 -15.02
N GLN A 218 -7.90 -13.24 -15.23
CA GLN A 218 -8.50 -13.24 -16.56
C GLN A 218 -8.42 -11.86 -17.22
N LEU A 219 -8.21 -10.80 -16.43
CA LEU A 219 -8.10 -9.44 -16.96
C LEU A 219 -6.77 -9.21 -17.71
N PRO A 220 -6.82 -8.56 -18.88
CA PRO A 220 -5.64 -8.04 -19.58
C PRO A 220 -4.67 -7.32 -18.64
N GLY A 221 -3.39 -7.71 -18.69
CA GLY A 221 -2.32 -7.10 -17.88
C GLY A 221 -2.31 -7.46 -16.39
N ILE A 222 -3.28 -8.22 -15.86
CA ILE A 222 -3.31 -8.64 -14.46
C ILE A 222 -2.76 -10.05 -14.30
N GLY A 223 -1.50 -10.16 -13.87
CA GLY A 223 -0.90 -11.43 -13.47
C GLY A 223 -1.06 -11.73 -11.98
N LEU A 224 -0.73 -12.96 -11.57
CA LEU A 224 -0.89 -13.47 -10.21
C LEU A 224 -0.29 -12.56 -9.12
N VAL A 225 0.92 -12.05 -9.32
CA VAL A 225 1.55 -11.15 -8.34
C VAL A 225 0.73 -9.85 -8.17
N ARG A 226 0.24 -9.28 -9.28
CA ARG A 226 -0.54 -8.03 -9.24
C ARG A 226 -1.92 -8.25 -8.64
N SER A 227 -2.61 -9.34 -9.01
CA SER A 227 -3.91 -9.68 -8.43
C SER A 227 -3.81 -9.93 -6.93
N THR A 228 -2.84 -10.75 -6.48
CA THR A 228 -2.62 -11.01 -5.05
C THR A 228 -2.22 -9.74 -4.30
N THR A 229 -1.38 -8.88 -4.90
CA THR A 229 -1.02 -7.59 -4.30
C THR A 229 -2.25 -6.70 -4.12
N LEU A 230 -3.09 -6.56 -5.14
CA LEU A 230 -4.31 -5.76 -5.01
C LEU A 230 -5.24 -6.36 -3.96
N PHE A 231 -5.39 -7.68 -3.91
CA PHE A 231 -6.25 -8.39 -2.98
C PHE A 231 -5.89 -8.09 -1.52
N VAL A 232 -4.65 -8.35 -1.11
CA VAL A 232 -4.24 -8.22 0.31
C VAL A 232 -4.23 -6.79 0.83
N TYR A 233 -3.99 -5.81 -0.04
CA TYR A 233 -3.93 -4.41 0.38
C TYR A 233 -5.30 -3.74 0.39
N LEU A 234 -6.20 -4.14 -0.51
CA LEU A 234 -7.59 -3.70 -0.47
C LEU A 234 -8.37 -4.39 0.65
N ASP A 235 -8.02 -5.65 0.92
CA ASP A 235 -8.57 -6.55 1.94
C ASP A 235 -10.03 -6.93 1.72
N THR A 236 -10.93 -5.95 1.62
CA THR A 236 -12.36 -6.19 1.39
C THR A 236 -12.92 -5.18 0.38
N PRO A 237 -13.83 -5.61 -0.53
CA PRO A 237 -14.41 -4.70 -1.50
C PRO A 237 -15.35 -3.67 -0.83
N TRP A 238 -15.81 -3.94 0.38
CA TRP A 238 -16.76 -3.09 1.11
C TRP A 238 -16.11 -1.90 1.82
N ARG A 239 -14.77 -1.87 1.88
CA ARG A 239 -13.99 -0.77 2.49
C ARG A 239 -14.19 0.58 1.81
N PHE A 240 -14.61 0.59 0.55
CA PHE A 240 -14.74 1.80 -0.26
C PHE A 240 -16.22 2.07 -0.56
N LYS A 241 -16.73 3.24 -0.12
CA LYS A 241 -18.11 3.65 -0.45
C LYS A 241 -18.29 4.03 -1.94
N LYS A 242 -17.25 4.55 -2.60
CA LYS A 242 -17.29 5.05 -3.99
C LYS A 242 -15.98 4.70 -4.74
N LYS A 243 -16.08 4.50 -6.06
CA LYS A 243 -14.93 4.21 -6.98
C LYS A 243 -13.79 5.24 -6.82
N SER A 244 -14.14 6.52 -6.63
CA SER A 244 -13.15 7.60 -6.46
C SER A 244 -12.29 7.45 -5.19
N LYS A 245 -12.82 6.87 -4.12
CA LYS A 245 -12.06 6.59 -2.88
C LYS A 245 -11.08 5.43 -3.10
N LEU A 246 -11.50 4.38 -3.82
CA LEU A 246 -10.63 3.29 -4.25
C LEU A 246 -9.47 3.82 -5.11
N TRP A 247 -9.76 4.63 -6.13
CA TRP A 247 -8.72 5.19 -7.00
C TRP A 247 -7.69 6.02 -6.22
N LYS A 248 -8.16 6.86 -5.28
CA LYS A 248 -7.28 7.66 -4.40
C LYS A 248 -6.40 6.77 -3.53
N TYR A 249 -6.98 5.70 -2.96
CA TYR A 249 -6.23 4.73 -2.15
C TYR A 249 -5.12 4.03 -2.96
N CYS A 250 -5.41 3.65 -4.20
CA CYS A 250 -4.44 3.07 -5.13
C CYS A 250 -3.51 4.11 -5.80
N GLY A 251 -3.64 5.40 -5.49
CA GLY A 251 -2.76 6.47 -5.98
C GLY A 251 -2.93 6.86 -7.45
N VAL A 252 -4.07 6.51 -8.06
CA VAL A 252 -4.44 6.87 -9.44
C VAL A 252 -5.68 7.77 -9.52
N GLY A 253 -6.29 8.08 -8.38
CA GLY A 253 -7.43 8.99 -8.26
C GLY A 253 -6.96 10.44 -8.08
N LEU A 254 -7.62 11.37 -8.77
CA LEU A 254 -7.34 12.80 -8.65
C LEU A 254 -7.89 13.36 -7.33
N GLN A 255 -7.13 14.25 -6.71
CA GLN A 255 -7.50 15.05 -5.56
C GLN A 255 -7.66 16.51 -5.99
N ARG A 256 -8.76 17.12 -5.55
CA ARG A 256 -8.98 18.56 -5.67
C ARG A 256 -8.13 19.26 -4.62
N THR A 257 -7.23 20.12 -5.07
CA THR A 257 -6.42 20.99 -4.22
C THR A 257 -6.79 22.42 -4.54
N THR A 258 -7.33 23.13 -3.55
CA THR A 258 -7.54 24.57 -3.60
C THR A 258 -6.49 25.17 -2.68
N SER A 259 -5.58 25.98 -3.21
CA SER A 259 -4.54 26.62 -2.41
C SER A 259 -4.33 28.05 -2.89
N GLY A 260 -4.52 28.99 -1.96
CA GLY A 260 -4.33 30.41 -2.17
C GLY A 260 -5.53 31.13 -2.79
N THR A 261 -5.56 32.42 -2.54
CA THR A 261 -6.38 33.40 -3.23
C THR A 261 -5.57 34.01 -4.38
N ASP A 262 -6.25 34.51 -5.40
CA ASP A 262 -5.63 35.35 -6.42
C ASP A 262 -5.26 36.73 -5.83
N LYS A 263 -4.63 37.59 -6.64
CA LYS A 263 -4.26 38.95 -6.21
C LYS A 263 -5.47 39.82 -5.80
N LYS A 264 -6.70 39.37 -6.07
CA LYS A 264 -7.96 40.04 -5.75
C LYS A 264 -8.72 39.33 -4.60
N GLY A 265 -8.07 38.43 -3.87
CA GLY A 265 -8.69 37.73 -2.75
C GLY A 265 -9.65 36.60 -3.14
N ARG A 266 -9.80 36.28 -4.43
CA ARG A 266 -10.73 35.22 -4.88
C ARG A 266 -10.07 33.84 -4.76
N PRO A 267 -10.79 32.80 -4.34
CA PRO A 267 -10.25 31.45 -4.30
C PRO A 267 -9.75 31.03 -5.70
N LYS A 268 -8.48 30.62 -5.80
CA LYS A 268 -7.96 30.13 -7.08
C LYS A 268 -8.77 28.93 -7.57
N PRO A 269 -8.96 28.76 -8.90
CA PRO A 269 -9.64 27.60 -9.44
C PRO A 269 -8.94 26.34 -8.97
N ALA A 270 -9.74 25.42 -8.44
CA ALA A 270 -9.23 24.21 -7.82
C ALA A 270 -8.53 23.33 -8.86
N ARG A 271 -7.29 22.93 -8.56
CA ARG A 271 -6.52 22.08 -9.45
C ARG A 271 -6.76 20.61 -9.09
N LEU A 272 -6.87 19.76 -10.11
CA LEU A 272 -6.89 18.32 -9.94
C LEU A 272 -5.46 17.79 -10.04
N LYS A 273 -4.98 17.15 -8.98
CA LYS A 273 -3.63 16.56 -8.95
C LYS A 273 -3.68 15.14 -8.43
N LEU A 274 -2.71 14.31 -8.82
CA LEU A 274 -2.52 13.01 -8.19
C LEU A 274 -1.95 13.20 -6.78
N PRO A 275 -2.45 12.45 -5.77
CA PRO A 275 -1.90 12.50 -4.43
C PRO A 275 -0.47 11.95 -4.42
N TRP A 276 0.41 12.61 -3.67
CA TRP A 276 1.81 12.20 -3.52
C TRP A 276 1.99 11.12 -2.45
N ALA A 277 1.31 11.29 -1.31
CA ALA A 277 1.34 10.36 -0.18
C ALA A 277 0.40 9.17 -0.43
N VAL A 278 0.89 8.17 -1.18
CA VAL A 278 0.12 6.99 -1.60
C VAL A 278 0.88 5.70 -1.30
N ASN A 279 0.16 4.58 -1.29
CA ASN A 279 0.80 3.27 -1.29
C ASN A 279 1.42 3.02 -2.67
N ARG A 280 2.75 3.18 -2.75
CA ARG A 280 3.51 3.01 -4.01
C ARG A 280 3.43 1.59 -4.56
N THR A 281 3.31 0.56 -3.71
CA THR A 281 3.17 -0.83 -4.13
C THR A 281 1.87 -1.02 -4.92
N LEU A 282 0.74 -0.53 -4.39
CA LEU A 282 -0.55 -0.55 -5.07
C LEU A 282 -0.51 0.24 -6.38
N LYS A 283 0.02 1.47 -6.34
CA LYS A 283 0.12 2.34 -7.53
C LYS A 283 0.93 1.68 -8.64
N ASN A 284 2.08 1.10 -8.30
CA ASN A 284 2.93 0.42 -9.27
C ASN A 284 2.29 -0.86 -9.80
N ALA A 285 1.57 -1.62 -8.95
CA ALA A 285 0.87 -2.82 -9.38
C ALA A 285 -0.20 -2.50 -10.44
N ILE A 286 -1.03 -1.48 -10.20
CA ILE A 286 -2.11 -1.12 -11.14
C ILE A 286 -1.60 -0.40 -12.39
N LEU A 287 -0.64 0.52 -12.27
CA LEU A 287 -0.06 1.19 -13.44
C LEU A 287 0.73 0.19 -14.31
N GLY A 288 1.45 -0.73 -13.67
CA GLY A 288 2.11 -1.83 -14.38
C GLY A 288 1.09 -2.72 -15.10
N ALA A 289 -0.07 -3.00 -14.49
CA ALA A 289 -1.14 -3.74 -15.15
C ALA A 289 -1.69 -3.01 -16.37
N ALA A 290 -1.99 -1.72 -16.22
CA ALA A 290 -2.48 -0.88 -17.31
C ALA A 290 -1.50 -0.87 -18.50
N ILE A 291 -0.20 -0.66 -18.23
CA ILE A 291 0.83 -0.70 -19.29
C ILE A 291 0.88 -2.09 -19.95
N SER A 292 0.82 -3.16 -19.18
CA SER A 292 0.79 -4.51 -19.75
C SER A 292 -0.44 -4.78 -20.60
N ALA A 293 -1.62 -4.29 -20.20
CA ALA A 293 -2.85 -4.41 -20.99
C ALA A 293 -2.76 -3.61 -22.30
N ILE A 294 -2.27 -2.36 -22.23
CA ILE A 294 -2.07 -1.50 -23.40
C ILE A 294 -1.12 -2.13 -24.42
N ASN A 295 -0.09 -2.84 -23.95
CA ASN A 295 0.92 -3.45 -24.84
C ASN A 295 0.50 -4.83 -25.40
N GLN A 296 -0.68 -5.36 -25.06
CA GLN A 296 -1.19 -6.60 -25.66
C GLN A 296 -1.74 -6.37 -27.08
N LYS A 297 -1.87 -7.44 -27.87
CA LYS A 297 -2.27 -7.34 -29.29
C LYS A 297 -3.68 -6.78 -29.51
N SER A 298 -4.65 -7.22 -28.71
CA SER A 298 -6.04 -6.75 -28.74
C SER A 298 -6.67 -6.93 -27.37
N ASN A 299 -7.38 -5.91 -26.88
CA ASN A 299 -8.27 -5.96 -25.71
C ASN A 299 -8.94 -4.58 -25.50
N VAL A 300 -10.09 -4.61 -24.81
CA VAL A 300 -10.89 -3.44 -24.48
C VAL A 300 -10.13 -2.30 -23.76
N PHE A 301 -9.12 -2.61 -22.96
CA PHE A 301 -8.34 -1.58 -22.24
C PHE A 301 -7.32 -0.88 -23.13
N ARG A 302 -6.78 -1.59 -24.11
CA ARG A 302 -5.93 -1.00 -25.16
C ARG A 302 -6.76 -0.12 -26.07
N ASP A 303 -7.91 -0.59 -26.53
CA ASP A 303 -8.78 0.19 -27.42
C ASP A 303 -9.24 1.48 -26.75
N TYR A 304 -9.57 1.40 -25.45
CA TYR A 304 -9.86 2.57 -24.63
C TYR A 304 -8.69 3.56 -24.55
N TYR A 305 -7.46 3.07 -24.40
CA TYR A 305 -6.26 3.90 -24.39
C TYR A 305 -6.04 4.60 -25.74
N GLU A 306 -6.07 3.84 -26.83
CA GLU A 306 -5.80 4.35 -28.18
C GLU A 306 -6.84 5.40 -28.58
N ARG A 307 -8.12 5.17 -28.24
CA ARG A 307 -9.18 6.16 -28.44
C ARG A 307 -8.90 7.45 -27.68
N MET A 308 -8.58 7.39 -26.39
CA MET A 308 -8.26 8.60 -25.61
C MET A 308 -7.07 9.37 -26.19
N VAL A 309 -6.04 8.69 -26.68
CA VAL A 309 -4.88 9.33 -27.31
C VAL A 309 -5.28 9.98 -28.64
N ARG A 310 -6.13 9.32 -29.43
CA ARG A 310 -6.70 9.89 -30.66
C ARG A 310 -7.52 11.14 -30.39
N ASP A 311 -8.25 11.16 -29.27
CA ASP A 311 -9.03 12.31 -28.79
C ASP A 311 -8.16 13.43 -28.17
N GLY A 312 -6.83 13.37 -28.30
CA GLY A 312 -5.91 14.41 -27.85
C GLY A 312 -5.51 14.34 -26.37
N ILE A 313 -5.89 13.28 -25.64
CA ILE A 313 -5.48 13.12 -24.24
C ILE A 313 -4.01 12.70 -24.17
N ILE A 314 -3.23 13.44 -23.37
CA ILE A 314 -1.82 13.13 -23.08
C ILE A 314 -1.67 11.66 -22.64
N THR A 315 -0.71 10.95 -23.24
CA THR A 315 -0.45 9.51 -23.03
C THR A 315 -0.39 9.10 -21.55
N SER A 316 0.24 9.92 -20.70
CA SER A 316 0.30 9.68 -19.25
C SER A 316 -1.09 9.69 -18.61
N ASN A 317 -1.96 10.64 -18.98
CA ASN A 317 -3.32 10.75 -18.44
C ASN A 317 -4.20 9.60 -18.94
N ALA A 318 -4.04 9.19 -20.21
CA ALA A 318 -4.71 8.03 -20.79
C ALA A 318 -4.32 6.73 -20.04
N ARG A 319 -3.03 6.52 -19.73
CA ARG A 319 -2.58 5.39 -18.89
C ARG A 319 -3.25 5.37 -17.50
N HIS A 320 -3.37 6.54 -16.86
CA HIS A 320 -4.07 6.64 -15.57
C HIS A 320 -5.57 6.39 -15.68
N ALA A 321 -6.20 6.71 -16.82
CA ALA A 321 -7.60 6.40 -17.08
C ALA A 321 -7.82 4.89 -17.23
N VAL A 322 -6.95 4.19 -17.97
CA VAL A 322 -6.95 2.72 -18.06
C VAL A 322 -6.80 2.09 -16.68
N ALA A 323 -5.84 2.55 -15.86
CA ALA A 323 -5.64 2.05 -14.51
C ALA A 323 -6.88 2.22 -13.62
N ARG A 324 -7.59 3.36 -13.73
CA ARG A 324 -8.86 3.60 -13.00
C ARG A 324 -9.97 2.67 -13.49
N LYS A 325 -10.05 2.41 -14.79
CA LYS A 325 -11.03 1.47 -15.37
C LYS A 325 -10.74 0.04 -14.91
N LEU A 326 -9.50 -0.43 -14.98
CA LEU A 326 -9.09 -1.74 -14.44
C LEU A 326 -9.49 -1.91 -12.97
N LEU A 327 -9.18 -0.95 -12.10
CA LEU A 327 -9.60 -1.01 -10.69
C LEU A 327 -11.11 -1.09 -10.53
N THR A 328 -11.85 -0.37 -11.36
CA THR A 328 -13.31 -0.34 -11.32
C THR A 328 -13.90 -1.70 -11.68
N VAL A 329 -13.36 -2.34 -12.72
CA VAL A 329 -13.76 -3.69 -13.14
C VAL A 329 -13.43 -4.70 -12.06
N MET A 330 -12.18 -4.71 -11.58
CA MET A 330 -11.75 -5.60 -10.50
C MET A 330 -12.63 -5.46 -9.24
N TRP A 331 -12.96 -4.24 -8.87
CA TRP A 331 -13.80 -3.95 -7.71
C TRP A 331 -15.26 -4.40 -7.92
N GLY A 332 -15.80 -4.22 -9.12
CA GLY A 332 -17.11 -4.74 -9.51
C GLY A 332 -17.16 -6.27 -9.41
N MET A 333 -16.22 -6.96 -10.07
CA MET A 333 -16.08 -8.42 -10.03
C MET A 333 -16.00 -8.94 -8.58
N TRP A 334 -15.28 -8.23 -7.71
CA TRP A 334 -15.13 -8.66 -6.32
C TRP A 334 -16.41 -8.48 -5.49
N LYS A 335 -17.21 -7.45 -5.76
CA LYS A 335 -18.49 -7.24 -5.07
C LYS A 335 -19.56 -8.24 -5.49
N THR A 336 -19.57 -8.63 -6.76
CA THR A 336 -20.60 -9.51 -7.33
C THR A 336 -20.16 -10.97 -7.41
N ASN A 337 -18.91 -11.27 -7.02
CA ASN A 337 -18.24 -12.54 -7.31
C ASN A 337 -18.33 -12.94 -8.79
N GLY A 338 -18.42 -11.96 -9.68
CA GLY A 338 -18.64 -12.16 -11.11
C GLY A 338 -17.35 -12.44 -11.88
N GLN A 339 -17.49 -13.10 -13.02
CA GLN A 339 -16.40 -13.30 -13.97
C GLN A 339 -16.23 -12.08 -14.89
N PHE A 340 -15.05 -11.97 -15.50
CA PHE A 340 -14.80 -10.92 -16.48
C PHE A 340 -15.58 -11.20 -17.76
N ASN A 341 -16.35 -10.22 -18.21
CA ASN A 341 -17.02 -10.23 -19.51
C ASN A 341 -16.64 -8.94 -20.25
N GLU A 342 -16.00 -9.10 -21.40
CA GLU A 342 -15.46 -8.00 -22.19
C GLU A 342 -16.57 -7.20 -22.89
N ASP A 343 -17.65 -7.86 -23.32
CA ASP A 343 -18.76 -7.25 -24.06
C ASP A 343 -19.52 -6.23 -23.19
N LEU A 344 -19.75 -6.57 -21.92
CA LEU A 344 -20.38 -5.66 -20.95
C LEU A 344 -19.56 -4.37 -20.74
N LEU A 345 -18.24 -4.46 -20.90
CA LEU A 345 -17.34 -3.31 -20.74
C LEU A 345 -17.27 -2.44 -21.98
N CYS A 346 -17.32 -3.05 -23.18
CA CYS A 346 -17.42 -2.33 -24.45
C CYS A 346 -18.66 -1.42 -24.47
N VAL A 347 -19.80 -1.92 -23.99
CA VAL A 347 -21.05 -1.13 -23.90
C VAL A 347 -20.92 0.05 -22.93
N GLU A 348 -20.34 -0.14 -21.74
CA GLU A 348 -20.14 0.95 -20.76
C GLU A 348 -19.16 2.02 -21.29
N LEU A 349 -18.13 1.60 -22.03
CA LEU A 349 -17.12 2.50 -22.60
C LEU A 349 -17.65 3.36 -23.72
N ASN A 350 -18.64 2.89 -24.48
CA ASN A 350 -19.29 3.67 -25.53
C ASN A 350 -20.32 4.68 -24.98
N LYS A 351 -20.91 4.39 -23.80
CA LYS A 351 -21.81 5.33 -23.10
C LYS A 351 -21.07 6.47 -22.39
N THR A 352 -19.86 6.21 -21.86
CA THR A 352 -19.09 7.21 -21.09
C THR A 352 -18.52 8.32 -21.98
N THR A 353 -18.24 8.01 -23.25
CA THR A 353 -17.74 8.97 -24.25
C THR A 353 -18.78 10.00 -24.66
N ALA A 354 -20.07 9.62 -24.73
CA ALA A 354 -21.15 10.56 -25.04
C ALA A 354 -21.33 11.67 -23.99
N SER A 355 -20.96 11.41 -22.72
CA SER A 355 -21.07 12.41 -21.63
C SER A 355 -19.77 13.17 -21.32
N ALA A 356 -18.62 12.70 -21.82
CA ALA A 356 -17.33 13.38 -21.66
C ALA A 356 -17.07 14.44 -22.75
N LEU A 357 -17.74 14.33 -23.90
CA LEU A 357 -17.72 15.35 -24.96
C LEU A 357 -18.66 16.54 -24.65
N SER A 358 -19.41 16.48 -23.55
CA SER A 358 -20.39 17.51 -23.16
C SER A 358 -20.02 18.25 -21.86
N ARG A 359 -18.75 18.25 -21.41
CA ARG A 359 -18.30 18.95 -20.19
C ARG A 359 -16.91 19.53 -20.25
#